data_AF-A0A6J8AML8-F1
#
_entry.id   AF-A0A6J8AML8-F1
#
_cell.length_a   1.000
_cell.length_b   1.000
_cell.length_c   1.000
_cell.angle_alpha   90.00
_cell.angle_beta   90.00
_cell.angle_gamma   90.00
#
_symmetry.space_group_name_H-M   'P 1'
#
loop_
_entity.id
_entity.type
_entity.pdbx_description
1 polymer ?
#
loop_
_entity_poly.entity_id
_entity_poly.type
_entity_poly.pdbx_seq_one_letter_code
_entity_poly.pdbx_strand_id
1 'polypeptide(L)'
;MGNQSWVLGRRIVEIDLLALGMYCCICKSPLHLSNTVGEKLFGLSGILMIRCDLCDTVTDVQTGKRGPTGSYDINTKATIGMIHAGIGPIHLQNLLAECNLPSISENTLRKKEKELSKQIGEVANTSCRIAQEEEKAQSNNSNVEASFDCGWRKRGSGWNYNSNTGHSTFIEKESGKVMSFDLRSKTCETCEYHQSRKETVPEHDCQLNWHRSSKAMEADMAVAMAHRLKDDRCEIKVVHADNNASTTARLQVEFDNISKKDDQNHVKKGISTTLHNIPKRSKTCETCEYHQSRKETVPEHDCQLNWHRSSKAMEADMAVAMAHSYRELQKDETRQYILRCFMYAIKGGETEDDIKCNLERMVPHVFCSHEKYEDVDWCTYDTDPENFKYKSMPNGKPLTSDGLKEELNSLVRKMISMNESISELGSTQANESFNQLVSVKAHKARYLQQYSQSANA
;
A
#
# COMPACT_ATOMS: atom_id res chain seq x y z
N MET A 1 -43.18 -15.12 -38.41
CA MET A 1 -41.70 -15.07 -38.33
C MET A 1 -41.34 -15.14 -36.87
N GLY A 2 -40.96 -16.32 -36.39
CA GLY A 2 -40.64 -16.54 -34.98
C GLY A 2 -39.43 -15.71 -34.58
N ASN A 3 -39.47 -15.19 -33.36
CA ASN A 3 -38.46 -14.32 -32.75
C ASN A 3 -37.05 -14.93 -32.87
N GLN A 4 -36.28 -14.57 -33.90
CA GLN A 4 -34.93 -15.10 -34.12
C GLN A 4 -33.96 -14.40 -33.16
N SER A 5 -33.93 -14.87 -31.91
CA SER A 5 -33.13 -14.30 -30.81
C SER A 5 -31.63 -14.23 -31.09
N TRP A 6 -31.12 -15.04 -32.03
CA TRP A 6 -29.71 -15.08 -32.44
C TRP A 6 -29.30 -13.92 -33.35
N VAL A 7 -30.24 -13.17 -33.93
CA VAL A 7 -29.96 -12.00 -34.79
C VAL A 7 -29.63 -10.76 -33.95
N LEU A 8 -29.90 -10.79 -32.64
CA LEU A 8 -29.75 -9.65 -31.74
C LEU A 8 -28.48 -9.75 -30.87
N GLY A 9 -27.85 -8.59 -30.67
CA GLY A 9 -26.67 -8.42 -29.83
C GLY A 9 -25.35 -8.69 -30.56
N ARG A 10 -24.27 -8.76 -29.78
CA ARG A 10 -22.91 -9.02 -30.27
C ARG A 10 -22.40 -10.37 -29.78
N ARG A 11 -21.47 -10.97 -30.51
CA ARG A 11 -20.79 -12.22 -30.14
C ARG A 11 -19.28 -12.04 -30.24
N ILE A 12 -18.56 -12.69 -29.34
CA ILE A 12 -17.11 -12.82 -29.43
C ILE A 12 -16.84 -14.12 -30.17
N VAL A 13 -16.07 -14.05 -31.25
CA VAL A 13 -15.70 -15.21 -32.05
C VAL A 13 -14.19 -15.24 -32.24
N GLU A 14 -13.61 -16.44 -32.22
CA GLU A 14 -12.27 -16.68 -32.73
C GLU A 14 -12.33 -16.85 -34.25
N ILE A 15 -11.77 -15.88 -34.98
CA ILE A 15 -11.91 -15.79 -36.44
C ILE A 15 -11.32 -17.01 -37.16
N ASP A 16 -10.18 -17.52 -36.68
CA ASP A 16 -9.53 -18.74 -37.19
C ASP A 16 -10.44 -19.96 -37.05
N LEU A 17 -10.98 -20.18 -35.84
CA LEU A 17 -11.87 -21.30 -35.55
C LEU A 17 -13.18 -21.20 -36.33
N LEU A 18 -13.75 -19.99 -36.38
CA LEU A 18 -14.98 -19.73 -37.12
C LEU A 18 -14.77 -20.04 -38.60
N ALA A 19 -13.71 -19.51 -39.22
CA ALA A 19 -13.41 -19.73 -40.63
C ALA A 19 -13.27 -21.23 -40.97
N LEU A 20 -12.59 -22.00 -40.12
CA LEU A 20 -12.48 -23.46 -40.29
C LEU A 20 -13.84 -24.17 -40.15
N GLY A 21 -14.71 -23.67 -39.28
CA GLY A 21 -16.05 -24.22 -39.05
C GLY A 21 -17.09 -23.82 -40.10
N MET A 22 -16.81 -22.84 -40.96
CA MET A 22 -17.74 -22.33 -41.99
C MET A 22 -17.85 -23.23 -43.24
N TYR A 23 -17.74 -24.54 -43.05
CA TYR A 23 -17.93 -25.56 -44.09
C TYR A 23 -18.91 -26.62 -43.61
N CYS A 24 -19.83 -27.04 -44.49
CA CYS A 24 -20.83 -28.06 -44.14
C CYS A 24 -20.14 -29.34 -43.68
N CYS A 25 -20.61 -29.93 -42.57
CA CYS A 25 -20.03 -31.16 -42.02
C CYS A 25 -20.13 -32.36 -42.99
N ILE A 26 -21.12 -32.37 -43.89
CA ILE A 26 -21.36 -33.43 -44.87
C ILE A 26 -20.74 -33.10 -46.24
N CYS A 27 -21.29 -32.12 -46.96
CA CYS A 27 -20.91 -31.87 -48.36
C CYS A 27 -19.68 -30.96 -48.53
N LYS A 28 -19.12 -30.43 -47.42
CA LYS A 28 -17.96 -29.54 -47.40
C LYS A 28 -18.12 -28.24 -48.19
N SER A 29 -19.34 -27.87 -48.59
CA SER A 29 -19.59 -26.56 -49.20
C SER A 29 -19.42 -25.44 -48.17
N PRO A 30 -19.02 -24.23 -48.59
CA PRO A 30 -19.05 -23.07 -47.72
C PRO A 30 -20.44 -22.85 -47.12
N LEU A 31 -20.48 -22.43 -45.86
CA LEU A 31 -21.69 -22.02 -45.15
C LEU A 31 -21.82 -20.49 -45.20
N HIS A 32 -23.04 -19.99 -45.06
CA HIS A 32 -23.29 -18.55 -44.98
C HIS A 32 -23.97 -18.20 -43.65
N LEU A 33 -23.47 -17.17 -42.96
CA LEU A 33 -23.98 -16.78 -41.63
C LEU A 33 -25.45 -16.36 -41.65
N SER A 34 -25.99 -15.87 -42.78
CA SER A 34 -27.44 -15.57 -42.87
C SER A 34 -28.32 -16.80 -42.73
N ASN A 35 -27.76 -18.00 -42.92
CA ASN A 35 -28.48 -19.27 -42.85
C ASN A 35 -28.39 -19.90 -41.46
N THR A 36 -27.96 -19.13 -40.45
CA THR A 36 -28.08 -19.55 -39.06
C THR A 36 -29.54 -19.81 -38.74
N VAL A 37 -29.82 -20.97 -38.14
CA VAL A 37 -31.15 -21.39 -37.72
C VAL A 37 -31.31 -21.38 -36.21
N GLY A 38 -30.21 -21.27 -35.47
CA GLY A 38 -30.22 -21.02 -34.04
C GLY A 38 -28.82 -20.95 -33.43
N GLU A 39 -28.79 -20.74 -32.13
CA GLU A 39 -27.56 -20.58 -31.36
C GLU A 39 -27.69 -21.24 -29.98
N LYS A 40 -26.59 -21.78 -29.47
CA LYS A 40 -26.45 -22.20 -28.07
C LYS A 40 -25.33 -21.41 -27.41
N LEU A 41 -25.64 -20.66 -26.36
CA LEU A 41 -24.68 -19.84 -25.62
C LEU A 41 -24.19 -20.52 -24.35
N PHE A 42 -22.91 -20.32 -24.05
CA PHE A 42 -22.20 -20.83 -22.89
C PHE A 42 -21.29 -19.72 -22.34
N GLY A 43 -21.89 -18.65 -21.81
CA GLY A 43 -21.17 -17.43 -21.43
C GLY A 43 -20.83 -16.59 -22.66
N LEU A 44 -19.56 -16.25 -22.83
CA LEU A 44 -19.07 -15.41 -23.94
C LEU A 44 -18.85 -16.17 -25.26
N SER A 45 -19.01 -17.49 -25.26
CA SER A 45 -18.86 -18.34 -26.44
C SER A 45 -20.09 -19.22 -26.61
N GLY A 46 -20.20 -19.86 -27.77
CA GLY A 46 -21.37 -20.59 -28.19
C GLY A 46 -21.15 -21.50 -29.39
N ILE A 47 -22.26 -22.00 -29.90
CA ILE A 47 -22.36 -22.81 -31.10
C ILE A 47 -23.42 -22.16 -31.99
N LEU A 48 -23.05 -21.83 -33.22
CA LEU A 48 -23.96 -21.39 -34.27
C LEU A 48 -24.42 -22.62 -35.05
N MET A 49 -25.73 -22.81 -35.16
CA MET A 49 -26.33 -23.88 -35.95
C MET A 49 -26.66 -23.31 -37.33
N ILE A 50 -25.90 -23.68 -38.36
CA ILE A 50 -26.01 -23.10 -39.71
C ILE A 50 -26.49 -24.14 -40.71
N ARG A 51 -27.57 -23.82 -41.45
CA ARG A 51 -28.10 -24.69 -42.50
C ARG A 51 -27.30 -24.51 -43.80
N CYS A 52 -26.89 -25.63 -44.39
CA CYS A 52 -26.28 -25.66 -45.72
C CYS A 52 -27.33 -25.49 -46.82
N ASP A 53 -27.08 -24.61 -47.79
CA ASP A 53 -28.01 -24.38 -48.92
C ASP A 53 -28.04 -25.51 -49.96
N LEU A 54 -27.02 -26.38 -49.98
CA LEU A 54 -26.91 -27.44 -50.98
C LEU A 54 -27.52 -28.77 -50.52
N CYS A 55 -27.42 -29.11 -49.24
CA CYS A 55 -27.85 -30.41 -48.72
C CYS A 55 -28.71 -30.32 -47.46
N ASP A 56 -29.18 -29.12 -47.10
CA ASP A 56 -30.06 -28.80 -45.95
C ASP A 56 -29.56 -29.23 -44.57
N THR A 57 -28.34 -29.77 -44.49
CA THR A 57 -27.75 -30.25 -43.24
C THR A 57 -27.39 -29.07 -42.36
N VAL A 58 -27.75 -29.16 -41.07
CA VAL A 58 -27.37 -28.19 -40.05
C VAL A 58 -26.01 -28.56 -39.48
N THR A 59 -25.05 -27.63 -39.60
CA THR A 59 -23.70 -27.78 -39.06
C THR A 59 -23.54 -26.94 -37.79
N ASP A 60 -22.97 -27.55 -36.76
CA ASP A 60 -22.63 -26.89 -35.49
C ASP A 60 -21.26 -26.22 -35.61
N VAL A 61 -21.26 -24.90 -35.75
CA VAL A 61 -20.07 -24.07 -35.89
C VAL A 61 -19.69 -23.49 -34.53
N GLN A 62 -18.52 -23.86 -34.01
CA GLN A 62 -18.03 -23.36 -32.72
C GLN A 62 -17.57 -21.91 -32.86
N THR A 63 -17.85 -21.07 -31.85
CA THR A 63 -17.38 -19.67 -31.84
C THR A 63 -16.08 -19.45 -31.07
N GLY A 64 -15.60 -20.43 -30.30
CA GLY A 64 -14.35 -20.31 -29.55
C GLY A 64 -13.78 -21.65 -29.07
N LYS A 65 -12.49 -21.65 -28.74
CA LYS A 65 -11.77 -22.82 -28.22
C LYS A 65 -12.31 -23.29 -26.87
N ARG A 66 -12.20 -24.60 -26.66
CA ARG A 66 -12.46 -25.23 -25.35
C ARG A 66 -11.13 -25.53 -24.69
N GLY A 67 -11.06 -25.24 -23.39
CA GLY A 67 -9.92 -25.63 -22.56
C GLY A 67 -9.94 -27.12 -22.20
N PRO A 68 -8.92 -27.60 -21.48
CA PRO A 68 -8.79 -29.01 -21.08
C PRO A 68 -9.96 -29.55 -20.26
N THR A 69 -10.64 -28.68 -19.52
CA THR A 69 -11.82 -29.00 -18.69
C THR A 69 -13.15 -28.95 -19.47
N GLY A 70 -13.09 -28.75 -20.79
CA GLY A 70 -14.26 -28.66 -21.67
C GLY A 70 -15.00 -27.31 -21.65
N SER A 71 -14.65 -26.39 -20.74
CA SER A 71 -15.17 -25.01 -20.71
C SER A 71 -14.54 -24.15 -21.79
N TYR A 72 -15.31 -23.23 -22.39
CA TYR A 72 -14.75 -22.26 -23.32
C TYR A 72 -13.69 -21.38 -22.66
N ASP A 73 -12.56 -21.21 -23.35
CA ASP A 73 -11.38 -20.53 -22.85
C ASP A 73 -11.63 -19.04 -22.58
N ILE A 74 -12.47 -18.39 -23.41
CA ILE A 74 -12.84 -16.98 -23.27
C ILE A 74 -13.52 -16.68 -21.93
N ASN A 75 -14.28 -17.62 -21.36
CA ASN A 75 -14.89 -17.43 -20.05
C ASN A 75 -13.80 -17.39 -18.97
N THR A 76 -12.81 -18.27 -19.05
CA THR A 76 -11.64 -18.28 -18.14
C THR A 76 -10.84 -16.99 -18.32
N LYS A 77 -10.59 -16.54 -19.56
CA LYS A 77 -9.88 -15.28 -19.85
C LYS A 77 -10.64 -14.07 -19.31
N ALA A 78 -11.97 -14.04 -19.43
CA ALA A 78 -12.80 -12.99 -18.85
C ALA A 78 -12.73 -12.98 -17.32
N THR A 79 -12.72 -14.15 -16.66
CA THR A 79 -12.49 -14.25 -15.21
C THR A 79 -11.10 -13.76 -14.82
N ILE A 80 -10.05 -14.10 -15.58
CA ILE A 80 -8.69 -13.56 -15.35
C ILE A 80 -8.69 -12.03 -15.49
N GLY A 81 -9.34 -11.50 -16.53
CA GLY A 81 -9.49 -10.06 -16.75
C GLY A 81 -10.24 -9.37 -15.61
N MET A 82 -11.28 -10.01 -15.08
CA MET A 82 -12.04 -9.55 -13.90
C MET A 82 -11.15 -9.44 -12.66
N ILE A 83 -10.41 -10.50 -12.34
CA ILE A 83 -9.45 -10.52 -11.21
C ILE A 83 -8.36 -9.46 -11.42
N HIS A 84 -7.78 -9.39 -12.61
CA HIS A 84 -6.73 -8.43 -12.94
C HIS A 84 -7.23 -6.98 -12.86
N ALA A 85 -8.47 -6.71 -13.26
CA ALA A 85 -9.07 -5.38 -13.17
C ALA A 85 -9.52 -5.01 -11.75
N GLY A 86 -9.53 -5.97 -10.81
CA GLY A 86 -10.00 -5.75 -9.45
C GLY A 86 -11.50 -5.50 -9.34
N ILE A 87 -12.27 -6.09 -10.26
CA ILE A 87 -13.73 -5.96 -10.31
C ILE A 87 -14.39 -7.30 -9.97
N GLY A 88 -15.60 -7.26 -9.42
CA GLY A 88 -16.38 -8.46 -9.11
C GLY A 88 -17.31 -8.91 -10.26
N PRO A 89 -17.97 -10.08 -10.14
CA PRO A 89 -18.85 -10.65 -11.17
C PRO A 89 -19.89 -9.66 -11.72
N ILE A 90 -20.59 -8.94 -10.85
CA ILE A 90 -21.61 -7.96 -11.26
C ILE A 90 -21.03 -6.84 -12.14
N HIS A 91 -19.82 -6.35 -11.83
CA HIS A 91 -19.19 -5.31 -12.64
C HIS A 91 -18.82 -5.82 -14.03
N LEU A 92 -18.31 -7.05 -14.13
CA LEU A 92 -18.05 -7.68 -15.42
C LEU A 92 -19.35 -7.84 -16.20
N GLN A 93 -20.42 -8.33 -15.57
CA GLN A 93 -21.71 -8.49 -16.23
C GLN A 93 -22.28 -7.16 -16.72
N ASN A 94 -22.17 -6.09 -15.94
CA ASN A 94 -22.59 -4.75 -16.36
C ASN A 94 -21.77 -4.25 -17.56
N LEU A 95 -20.45 -4.46 -17.55
CA LEU A 95 -19.58 -4.12 -18.69
C LEU A 95 -19.98 -4.89 -19.96
N LEU A 96 -20.27 -6.18 -19.83
CA LEU A 96 -20.70 -7.01 -20.95
C LEU A 96 -22.07 -6.58 -21.48
N ALA A 97 -23.02 -6.26 -20.58
CA ALA A 97 -24.35 -5.78 -20.93
C ALA A 97 -24.28 -4.44 -21.69
N GLU A 98 -23.46 -3.49 -21.24
CA GLU A 98 -23.25 -2.20 -21.92
C GLU A 98 -22.64 -2.38 -23.32
N CYS A 99 -21.79 -3.40 -23.47
CA CYS A 99 -21.22 -3.79 -24.76
C CYS A 99 -22.20 -4.57 -25.67
N ASN A 100 -23.43 -4.86 -25.23
CA ASN A 100 -24.39 -5.76 -25.87
C ASN A 100 -23.85 -7.19 -26.09
N LEU A 101 -23.02 -7.68 -25.18
CA LEU A 101 -22.46 -9.03 -25.18
C LEU A 101 -23.25 -9.96 -24.26
N PRO A 102 -23.27 -11.28 -24.54
CA PRO A 102 -23.86 -12.26 -23.63
C PRO A 102 -23.10 -12.26 -22.30
N SER A 103 -23.84 -12.51 -21.21
CA SER A 103 -23.30 -12.49 -19.86
C SER A 103 -22.81 -13.89 -19.44
N ILE A 104 -21.81 -13.93 -18.56
CA ILE A 104 -21.38 -15.15 -17.88
C ILE A 104 -22.10 -15.22 -16.54
N SER A 105 -22.73 -16.36 -16.21
CA SER A 105 -23.41 -16.52 -14.93
C SER A 105 -22.47 -16.31 -13.75
N GLU A 106 -22.97 -15.69 -12.68
CA GLU A 106 -22.16 -15.41 -11.48
C GLU A 106 -21.60 -16.69 -10.87
N ASN A 107 -22.39 -17.77 -10.84
CA ASN A 107 -21.95 -19.08 -10.36
C ASN A 107 -20.77 -19.62 -11.17
N THR A 108 -20.79 -19.45 -12.50
CA THR A 108 -19.68 -19.83 -13.37
C THR A 108 -18.44 -18.98 -13.08
N LEU A 109 -18.60 -17.67 -12.91
CA LEU A 109 -17.50 -16.76 -12.61
C LEU A 109 -16.84 -17.11 -11.26
N ARG A 110 -17.63 -17.31 -10.19
CA ARG A 110 -17.13 -17.67 -8.86
C ARG A 110 -16.42 -19.03 -8.86
N LYS A 111 -16.96 -20.01 -9.58
CA LYS A 111 -16.32 -21.33 -9.73
C LYS A 111 -14.96 -21.19 -10.42
N LYS A 112 -14.89 -20.40 -11.50
CA LYS A 112 -13.64 -20.15 -12.23
C LYS A 112 -12.65 -19.31 -11.42
N GLU A 113 -13.13 -18.34 -10.66
CA GLU A 113 -12.31 -17.54 -9.76
C GLU A 113 -11.63 -18.44 -8.73
N LYS A 114 -12.37 -19.35 -8.08
CA LYS A 114 -11.79 -20.31 -7.13
C LYS A 114 -10.75 -21.24 -7.76
N GLU A 115 -11.02 -21.74 -8.97
CA GLU A 115 -10.06 -22.55 -9.75
C GLU A 115 -8.76 -21.77 -10.05
N LEU A 116 -8.91 -20.52 -10.49
CA LEU A 116 -7.79 -19.64 -10.86
C LEU A 116 -7.00 -19.14 -9.65
N SER A 117 -7.65 -18.88 -8.51
CA SER A 117 -6.99 -18.39 -7.29
C SER A 117 -5.86 -19.31 -6.84
N LYS A 118 -6.05 -20.63 -6.93
CA LYS A 118 -5.01 -21.62 -6.62
C LYS A 118 -3.81 -21.48 -7.56
N GLN A 119 -4.07 -21.42 -8.87
CA GLN A 119 -3.03 -21.31 -9.90
C GLN A 119 -2.26 -19.98 -9.79
N ILE A 120 -2.97 -18.88 -9.53
CA ILE A 120 -2.35 -17.57 -9.30
C ILE A 120 -1.43 -17.62 -8.08
N GLY A 121 -1.87 -18.28 -6.99
CA GLY A 121 -1.03 -18.49 -5.81
C GLY A 121 0.22 -19.31 -6.10
N GLU A 122 0.11 -20.39 -6.88
CA GLU A 122 1.24 -21.22 -7.32
C GLU A 122 2.25 -20.44 -8.17
N VAL A 123 1.77 -19.63 -9.12
CA VAL A 123 2.63 -18.75 -9.95
C VAL A 123 3.31 -17.68 -9.09
N ALA A 124 2.58 -17.07 -8.16
CA ALA A 124 3.14 -16.07 -7.26
C ALA A 124 4.24 -16.66 -6.34
N ASN A 125 4.01 -17.82 -5.76
CA ASN A 125 5.01 -18.54 -4.95
C ASN A 125 6.23 -18.95 -5.79
N THR A 126 6.00 -19.43 -7.02
CA THR A 126 7.10 -19.77 -7.95
C THR A 126 7.93 -18.55 -8.29
N SER A 127 7.29 -17.41 -8.54
CA SER A 127 7.97 -16.14 -8.79
C SER A 127 8.83 -15.69 -7.59
N CYS A 128 8.32 -15.87 -6.37
CA CYS A 128 9.08 -15.58 -5.15
C CYS A 128 10.31 -16.49 -5.04
N ARG A 129 10.16 -17.79 -5.31
CA ARG A 129 11.28 -18.75 -5.27
C ARG A 129 12.35 -18.42 -6.30
N ILE A 130 11.97 -18.02 -7.51
CA ILE A 130 12.92 -17.58 -8.54
C ILE A 130 13.71 -16.36 -8.05
N ALA A 131 13.01 -15.36 -7.49
CA ALA A 131 13.68 -14.19 -6.90
C ALA A 131 14.67 -14.61 -5.80
N GLN A 132 14.26 -15.51 -4.89
CA GLN A 132 15.14 -16.04 -3.85
C GLN A 132 16.38 -16.75 -4.40
N GLU A 133 16.26 -17.51 -5.48
CA GLU A 133 17.39 -18.21 -6.12
C GLU A 133 18.36 -17.22 -6.78
N GLU A 134 17.85 -16.19 -7.43
CA GLU A 134 18.66 -15.10 -8.02
C GLU A 134 19.44 -14.34 -6.94
N GLU A 135 18.81 -14.05 -5.79
CA GLU A 135 19.46 -13.38 -4.66
C GLU A 135 20.55 -14.25 -4.02
N LYS A 136 20.32 -15.56 -3.89
CA LYS A 136 21.33 -16.50 -3.38
C LYS A 136 22.55 -16.56 -4.31
N ALA A 137 22.33 -16.49 -5.62
CA ALA A 137 23.41 -16.52 -6.60
C ALA A 137 24.26 -15.24 -6.57
N GLN A 138 23.65 -14.09 -6.26
CA GLN A 138 24.35 -12.80 -6.23
C GLN A 138 25.05 -12.51 -4.90
N SER A 139 24.46 -12.93 -3.77
CA SER A 139 24.85 -12.48 -2.43
C SER A 139 26.09 -13.16 -1.82
N ASN A 140 26.82 -14.05 -2.53
CA ASN A 140 27.89 -14.89 -1.96
C ASN A 140 27.54 -15.42 -0.54
N ASN A 141 26.26 -15.73 -0.32
CA ASN A 141 25.71 -16.36 0.87
C ASN A 141 25.82 -15.60 2.20
N SER A 142 25.92 -14.26 2.24
CA SER A 142 26.11 -13.59 3.54
C SER A 142 25.55 -12.17 3.68
N ASN A 143 24.28 -11.95 3.36
CA ASN A 143 23.34 -11.09 4.11
C ASN A 143 22.24 -10.56 3.17
N VAL A 144 21.08 -11.23 3.12
CA VAL A 144 19.92 -10.69 2.38
C VAL A 144 19.33 -9.53 3.19
N GLU A 145 19.28 -8.34 2.58
CA GLU A 145 18.57 -7.18 3.13
C GLU A 145 17.19 -7.07 2.47
N ALA A 146 16.12 -6.93 3.27
CA ALA A 146 14.77 -6.85 2.74
C ALA A 146 13.92 -5.80 3.46
N SER A 147 13.06 -5.15 2.70
CA SER A 147 12.05 -4.23 3.19
C SER A 147 10.75 -4.95 3.53
N PHE A 148 10.11 -4.52 4.62
CA PHE A 148 8.89 -5.11 5.14
C PHE A 148 7.88 -4.03 5.51
N ASP A 149 6.65 -4.20 5.01
CA ASP A 149 5.49 -3.42 5.44
C ASP A 149 4.22 -4.28 5.34
N CYS A 150 3.24 -3.93 6.17
CA CYS A 150 1.93 -4.58 6.22
C CYS A 150 0.82 -3.61 5.78
N GLY A 151 0.06 -4.02 4.77
CA GLY A 151 -1.13 -3.32 4.32
C GLY A 151 -2.41 -3.87 4.96
N TRP A 152 -3.26 -2.97 5.49
CA TRP A 152 -4.62 -3.32 5.89
C TRP A 152 -5.68 -2.82 4.91
N ARG A 153 -6.76 -3.60 4.78
CA ARG A 153 -7.90 -3.22 3.94
C ARG A 153 -8.65 -2.00 4.48
N LYS A 154 -8.95 -1.98 5.78
CA LYS A 154 -9.57 -0.82 6.45
C LYS A 154 -8.47 0.03 7.08
N ARG A 155 -8.22 1.23 6.53
CA ARG A 155 -7.31 2.20 7.17
C ARG A 155 -8.02 2.75 8.40
N GLY A 156 -7.54 2.41 9.59
CA GLY A 156 -7.97 3.08 10.81
C GLY A 156 -7.43 4.51 10.80
N SER A 157 -8.28 5.51 11.03
CA SER A 157 -7.85 6.85 11.41
C SER A 157 -7.20 6.79 12.80
N GLY A 158 -5.96 6.32 12.90
CA GLY A 158 -5.11 6.27 14.12
C GLY A 158 -5.59 5.39 15.28
N TRP A 159 -6.89 5.13 15.40
CA TRP A 159 -7.54 4.61 16.61
C TRP A 159 -8.39 3.35 16.36
N ASN A 160 -8.71 3.03 15.10
CA ASN A 160 -9.57 1.88 14.74
C ASN A 160 -8.78 0.75 14.10
N TYR A 161 -8.38 -0.23 14.91
CA TYR A 161 -7.60 -1.40 14.50
C TYR A 161 -8.49 -2.64 14.31
N ASN A 162 -9.51 -2.51 13.46
CA ASN A 162 -10.55 -3.53 13.22
C ASN A 162 -10.59 -4.01 11.77
N SER A 163 -9.46 -4.03 11.07
CA SER A 163 -9.42 -4.60 9.72
C SER A 163 -9.62 -6.12 9.77
N ASN A 164 -10.49 -6.63 8.92
CA ASN A 164 -10.74 -8.07 8.79
C ASN A 164 -9.59 -8.78 8.07
N THR A 165 -8.86 -8.08 7.22
CA THR A 165 -7.72 -8.64 6.49
C THR A 165 -6.48 -7.75 6.61
N GLY A 166 -5.31 -8.38 6.57
CA GLY A 166 -4.00 -7.76 6.46
C GLY A 166 -3.13 -8.59 5.53
N HIS A 167 -2.31 -7.93 4.72
CA HIS A 167 -1.32 -8.57 3.85
C HIS A 167 0.04 -7.94 4.12
N SER A 168 1.11 -8.70 3.92
CA SER A 168 2.47 -8.15 4.00
C SER A 168 3.37 -8.81 2.96
N THR A 169 4.49 -8.14 2.70
CA THR A 169 5.51 -8.60 1.76
C THR A 169 6.89 -8.35 2.33
N PHE A 170 7.81 -9.26 2.05
CA PHE A 170 9.25 -8.97 2.04
C PHE A 170 9.68 -8.69 0.61
N ILE A 171 10.32 -7.54 0.41
CA ILE A 171 10.85 -7.12 -0.89
C ILE A 171 12.34 -6.90 -0.73
N GLU A 172 13.16 -7.62 -1.50
CA GLU A 172 14.61 -7.47 -1.45
C GLU A 172 15.01 -6.05 -1.92
N LYS A 173 16.04 -5.50 -1.28
CA LYS A 173 16.43 -4.10 -1.39
C LYS A 173 16.97 -3.72 -2.77
N GLU A 174 17.88 -4.50 -3.33
CA GLU A 174 18.64 -4.16 -4.54
C GLU A 174 17.86 -4.52 -5.83
N SER A 175 17.27 -5.72 -5.91
CA SER A 175 16.47 -6.18 -7.04
C SER A 175 15.04 -5.67 -7.03
N GLY A 176 14.53 -5.28 -5.86
CA GLY A 176 13.13 -4.85 -5.70
C GLY A 176 12.11 -5.97 -5.90
N LYS A 177 12.55 -7.24 -5.88
CA LYS A 177 11.68 -8.41 -6.10
C LYS A 177 11.02 -8.86 -4.80
N VAL A 178 9.77 -9.33 -4.91
CA VAL A 178 9.04 -9.90 -3.78
C VAL A 178 9.61 -11.29 -3.47
N MET A 179 10.13 -11.45 -2.25
CA MET A 179 10.79 -12.67 -1.78
C MET A 179 9.82 -13.61 -1.06
N SER A 180 8.85 -13.02 -0.37
CA SER A 180 7.79 -13.72 0.35
C SER A 180 6.62 -12.77 0.57
N PHE A 181 5.41 -13.32 0.58
CA PHE A 181 4.19 -12.58 0.89
C PHE A 181 3.31 -13.43 1.81
N ASP A 182 2.45 -12.78 2.60
CA ASP A 182 1.50 -13.49 3.46
C ASP A 182 0.19 -12.71 3.61
N LEU A 183 -0.87 -13.42 3.98
CA LEU A 183 -2.22 -12.90 4.19
C LEU A 183 -2.79 -13.43 5.50
N ARG A 184 -3.40 -12.53 6.28
CA ARG A 184 -4.23 -12.86 7.43
C ARG A 184 -5.67 -12.41 7.20
N SER A 185 -6.62 -13.28 7.46
CA SER A 185 -8.05 -13.01 7.36
C SER A 185 -8.81 -13.52 8.58
N LYS A 186 -9.67 -12.66 9.11
CA LYS A 186 -10.62 -12.93 10.20
C LYS A 186 -11.97 -13.48 9.73
N THR A 187 -12.17 -13.48 8.42
CA THR A 187 -13.48 -13.68 7.81
C THR A 187 -13.38 -14.74 6.72
N CYS A 188 -14.40 -15.58 6.64
CA CYS A 188 -14.59 -16.52 5.54
C CYS A 188 -16.09 -16.65 5.27
N GLU A 189 -16.49 -16.45 4.03
CA GLU A 189 -17.91 -16.43 3.61
C GLU A 189 -18.63 -17.74 3.96
N THR A 190 -18.01 -18.89 3.68
CA THR A 190 -18.58 -20.21 4.02
C THR A 190 -18.74 -20.38 5.53
N CYS A 191 -17.74 -19.99 6.32
CA CYS A 191 -17.82 -20.05 7.78
C CYS A 191 -18.93 -19.15 8.32
N GLU A 192 -18.96 -17.89 7.90
CA GLU A 192 -19.96 -16.90 8.35
C GLU A 192 -21.38 -17.33 7.99
N TYR A 193 -21.58 -17.89 6.78
CA TYR A 193 -22.86 -18.39 6.33
C TYR A 193 -23.42 -19.47 7.27
N HIS A 194 -22.65 -20.53 7.53
CA HIS A 194 -23.11 -21.63 8.40
C HIS A 194 -23.18 -21.23 9.88
N GLN A 195 -22.24 -20.39 10.36
CA GLN A 195 -22.27 -19.88 11.73
C GLN A 195 -23.50 -19.01 12.00
N SER A 196 -23.89 -18.15 11.05
CA SER A 196 -25.09 -17.31 11.17
C SER A 196 -26.39 -18.13 11.32
N ARG A 197 -26.39 -19.35 10.77
CA ARG A 197 -27.52 -20.29 10.81
C ARG A 197 -27.41 -21.33 11.91
N LYS A 198 -26.34 -21.30 12.71
CA LYS A 198 -26.03 -22.30 13.74
C LYS A 198 -25.92 -23.72 13.18
N GLU A 199 -25.42 -23.83 11.95
CA GLU A 199 -25.15 -25.09 11.27
C GLU A 199 -23.68 -25.49 11.43
N THR A 200 -23.39 -26.78 11.26
CA THR A 200 -22.01 -27.28 11.17
C THR A 200 -21.38 -26.80 9.86
N VAL A 201 -20.20 -26.18 9.97
CA VAL A 201 -19.43 -25.74 8.81
C VAL A 201 -18.89 -26.98 8.06
N PRO A 202 -19.20 -27.16 6.76
CA PRO A 202 -18.64 -28.26 5.97
C PRO A 202 -17.15 -28.07 5.72
N GLU A 203 -16.46 -29.16 5.39
CA GLU A 203 -15.07 -29.10 4.94
C GLU A 203 -14.94 -28.23 3.67
N HIS A 204 -14.04 -27.25 3.71
CA HIS A 204 -13.81 -26.35 2.59
C HIS A 204 -12.42 -25.71 2.69
N ASP A 205 -11.98 -25.09 1.59
CA ASP A 205 -10.78 -24.26 1.51
C ASP A 205 -11.00 -22.93 2.25
N CYS A 206 -10.85 -22.99 3.58
CA CYS A 206 -11.16 -21.90 4.50
C CYS A 206 -10.11 -20.80 4.41
N GLN A 207 -10.56 -19.57 4.15
CA GLN A 207 -9.70 -18.39 4.11
C GLN A 207 -9.50 -17.78 5.51
N LEU A 208 -10.26 -18.20 6.52
CA LEU A 208 -10.11 -17.72 7.89
C LEU A 208 -8.90 -18.40 8.52
N ASN A 209 -7.84 -17.62 8.73
CA ASN A 209 -6.58 -18.08 9.33
C ASN A 209 -6.12 -17.18 10.48
N TRP A 210 -6.94 -16.23 10.91
CA TRP A 210 -6.58 -15.27 11.97
C TRP A 210 -7.70 -15.00 12.96
N HIS A 211 -7.38 -15.14 14.24
CA HIS A 211 -8.34 -15.05 15.35
C HIS A 211 -8.01 -13.94 16.36
N ARG A 212 -6.83 -13.30 16.24
CA ARG A 212 -6.32 -12.32 17.20
C ARG A 212 -6.63 -10.88 16.75
N SER A 213 -6.11 -9.87 17.47
CA SER A 213 -6.30 -8.46 17.10
C SER A 213 -5.70 -8.16 15.71
N SER A 214 -6.22 -7.16 14.99
CA SER A 214 -5.68 -6.80 13.68
C SER A 214 -4.30 -6.16 13.78
N LYS A 215 -3.94 -5.59 14.94
CA LYS A 215 -2.61 -5.08 15.26
C LYS A 215 -1.52 -6.16 15.24
N ALA A 216 -1.88 -7.37 15.65
CA ALA A 216 -0.91 -8.47 15.75
C ALA A 216 -0.66 -9.19 14.41
N MET A 217 -1.42 -8.88 13.35
CA MET A 217 -1.25 -9.50 12.03
C MET A 217 0.12 -9.22 11.43
N GLU A 218 0.61 -7.99 11.55
CA GLU A 218 1.89 -7.56 10.96
C GLU A 218 3.05 -8.39 11.50
N ALA A 219 3.24 -8.40 12.82
CA ALA A 219 4.35 -9.10 13.44
C ALA A 219 4.25 -10.64 13.27
N ASP A 220 3.03 -11.18 13.18
CA ASP A 220 2.82 -12.60 12.90
C ASP A 220 3.22 -12.99 11.46
N MET A 221 2.79 -12.20 10.48
CA MET A 221 3.17 -12.44 9.09
C MET A 221 4.67 -12.23 8.86
N ALA A 222 5.28 -11.25 9.53
CA ALA A 222 6.73 -11.02 9.47
C ALA A 222 7.51 -12.29 9.89
N VAL A 223 7.16 -12.85 11.05
CA VAL A 223 7.77 -14.07 11.58
C VAL A 223 7.50 -15.27 10.66
N ALA A 224 6.25 -15.45 10.23
CA ALA A 224 5.89 -16.57 9.36
C ALA A 224 6.64 -16.54 8.02
N MET A 225 6.80 -15.36 7.41
CA MET A 225 7.58 -15.20 6.19
C MET A 225 9.07 -15.38 6.41
N ALA A 226 9.62 -14.89 7.52
CA ALA A 226 11.04 -15.05 7.87
C ALA A 226 11.41 -16.53 8.07
N HIS A 227 10.54 -17.33 8.71
CA HIS A 227 10.73 -18.78 8.80
C HIS A 227 10.73 -19.46 7.43
N ARG A 228 9.75 -19.13 6.56
CA ARG A 228 9.72 -19.68 5.19
C ARG A 228 11.01 -19.36 4.43
N LEU A 229 11.48 -18.12 4.52
CA LEU A 229 12.72 -17.70 3.88
C LEU A 229 13.94 -18.43 4.45
N LYS A 230 13.99 -18.66 5.77
CA LYS A 230 15.04 -19.47 6.41
C LYS A 230 15.01 -20.93 5.94
N ASP A 231 13.82 -21.54 5.87
CA ASP A 231 13.62 -22.91 5.39
C ASP A 231 14.05 -23.06 3.92
N ASP A 232 13.79 -22.03 3.11
CA ASP A 232 14.22 -21.95 1.72
C ASP A 232 15.73 -21.68 1.56
N ARG A 233 16.50 -21.52 2.65
CA ARG A 233 17.91 -21.12 2.68
C ARG A 233 18.17 -19.71 2.11
N CYS A 234 17.24 -18.80 2.35
CA CYS A 234 17.26 -17.38 1.98
C CYS A 234 17.08 -16.48 3.22
N GLU A 235 17.89 -16.69 4.25
CA GLU A 235 17.70 -16.01 5.53
C GLU A 235 17.94 -14.49 5.40
N ILE A 236 16.94 -13.69 5.79
CA ILE A 236 17.07 -12.24 5.91
C ILE A 236 17.95 -11.91 7.11
N LYS A 237 18.91 -11.00 6.93
CA LYS A 237 19.80 -10.52 8.00
C LYS A 237 19.51 -9.09 8.41
N VAL A 238 19.01 -8.28 7.48
CA VAL A 238 18.65 -6.88 7.74
C VAL A 238 17.23 -6.63 7.26
N VAL A 239 16.38 -6.14 8.16
CA VAL A 239 14.99 -5.77 7.84
C VAL A 239 14.83 -4.26 7.85
N HIS A 240 14.37 -3.70 6.74
CA HIS A 240 13.98 -2.29 6.65
C HIS A 240 12.49 -2.21 6.97
N ALA A 241 12.14 -1.59 8.09
CA ALA A 241 10.75 -1.54 8.54
C ALA A 241 10.45 -0.25 9.32
N ASP A 242 9.16 0.08 9.41
CA ASP A 242 8.66 1.16 10.25
C ASP A 242 9.09 0.97 11.72
N ASN A 243 9.01 2.03 12.52
CA ASN A 243 9.25 1.97 13.97
C ASN A 243 8.12 1.27 14.75
N ASN A 244 7.66 0.12 14.25
CA ASN A 244 6.78 -0.76 14.98
C ASN A 244 7.62 -1.70 15.87
N ALA A 245 7.83 -1.27 17.11
CA ALA A 245 8.58 -2.03 18.11
C ALA A 245 8.09 -3.48 18.27
N SER A 246 6.80 -3.76 18.01
CA SER A 246 6.24 -5.11 18.16
C SER A 246 6.69 -6.10 17.08
N THR A 247 6.91 -5.64 15.84
CA THR A 247 7.38 -6.47 14.73
C THR A 247 8.85 -6.82 14.93
N THR A 248 9.68 -5.82 15.21
CA THR A 248 11.11 -6.01 15.47
C THR A 248 11.36 -6.89 16.70
N ALA A 249 10.66 -6.65 17.82
CA ALA A 249 10.83 -7.47 19.02
C ALA A 249 10.50 -8.95 18.78
N ARG A 250 9.46 -9.25 18.00
CA ARG A 250 9.11 -10.66 17.68
C ARG A 250 10.14 -11.32 16.77
N LEU A 251 10.66 -10.60 15.78
CA LEU A 251 11.72 -11.12 14.92
C LEU A 251 13.00 -11.39 15.72
N GLN A 252 13.42 -10.48 16.60
CA GLN A 252 14.63 -10.65 17.40
C GLN A 252 14.53 -11.79 18.43
N VAL A 253 13.32 -12.10 18.92
CA VAL A 253 13.11 -13.25 19.82
C VAL A 253 13.25 -14.58 19.09
N GLU A 254 12.87 -14.66 17.81
CA GLU A 254 12.87 -15.91 17.05
C GLU A 254 14.10 -16.09 16.14
N PHE A 255 14.83 -15.01 15.88
CA PHE A 255 16.01 -14.99 15.02
C PHE A 255 17.14 -14.18 15.66
N ASP A 256 18.21 -14.86 16.05
CA ASP A 256 19.35 -14.26 16.79
C ASP A 256 20.16 -13.24 15.95
N ASN A 257 20.04 -13.26 14.62
CA ASN A 257 20.92 -12.54 13.68
C ASN A 257 20.18 -11.56 12.76
N ILE A 258 18.99 -11.10 13.13
CA ILE A 258 18.26 -10.09 12.35
C ILE A 258 18.48 -8.70 12.96
N SER A 259 19.12 -7.81 12.19
CA SER A 259 19.19 -6.38 12.49
C SER A 259 18.04 -5.64 11.82
N LYS A 260 17.72 -4.45 12.34
CA LYS A 260 16.63 -3.61 11.85
C LYS A 260 17.16 -2.23 11.49
N LYS A 261 16.83 -1.77 10.29
CA LYS A 261 17.06 -0.40 9.83
C LYS A 261 15.74 0.35 9.82
N ASP A 262 15.71 1.53 10.43
CA ASP A 262 14.52 2.37 10.49
C ASP A 262 14.23 3.00 9.12
N ASP A 263 12.95 3.10 8.78
CA ASP A 263 12.51 3.69 7.52
C ASP A 263 12.70 5.22 7.47
N GLN A 264 13.29 5.72 6.37
CA GLN A 264 13.50 7.15 6.12
C GLN A 264 12.21 7.97 6.15
N ASN A 265 11.09 7.43 5.65
CA ASN A 265 9.81 8.15 5.68
C ASN A 265 9.30 8.29 7.12
N HIS A 266 9.56 7.32 7.99
CA HIS A 266 9.25 7.40 9.41
C HIS A 266 10.06 8.50 10.12
N VAL A 267 11.37 8.57 9.89
CA VAL A 267 12.22 9.66 10.43
C VAL A 267 11.72 11.02 9.97
N LYS A 268 11.40 11.16 8.67
CA LYS A 268 10.80 12.38 8.10
C LYS A 268 9.48 12.75 8.79
N LYS A 269 8.60 11.78 9.05
CA LYS A 269 7.33 11.99 9.78
C LYS A 269 7.58 12.45 11.22
N GLY A 270 8.60 11.91 11.89
CA GLY A 270 9.01 12.31 13.24
C GLY A 270 9.51 13.76 13.30
N ILE A 271 10.34 14.18 12.35
CA ILE A 271 10.82 15.57 12.24
C ILE A 271 9.64 16.50 11.97
N SER A 272 8.79 16.15 10.99
CA SER A 272 7.59 16.92 10.66
C SER A 272 6.68 17.12 11.88
N THR A 273 6.37 16.03 12.61
CA THR A 273 5.56 16.09 13.82
C THR A 273 6.18 16.99 14.89
N THR A 274 7.51 16.97 15.03
CA THR A 274 8.22 17.87 15.95
C THR A 274 8.07 19.33 15.54
N LEU A 275 8.28 19.64 14.25
CA LEU A 275 8.08 20.99 13.69
C LEU A 275 6.63 21.47 13.86
N HIS A 276 5.64 20.59 13.73
CA HIS A 276 4.24 20.88 14.00
C HIS A 276 3.93 21.18 15.48
N ASN A 277 4.75 20.67 16.40
CA ASN A 277 4.52 20.79 17.84
C ASN A 277 5.36 21.87 18.51
N ILE A 278 6.43 22.35 17.87
CA ILE A 278 7.23 23.51 18.34
C ILE A 278 6.33 24.72 18.66
N PRO A 279 5.43 25.18 17.78
CA PRO A 279 4.52 26.28 18.10
C PRO A 279 3.52 25.99 19.23
N LYS A 280 3.38 24.73 19.66
CA LYS A 280 2.42 24.26 20.67
C LYS A 280 3.06 24.00 22.04
N ARG A 281 4.40 23.97 22.14
CA ARG A 281 5.16 23.54 23.33
C ARG A 281 5.32 24.62 24.42
N SER A 282 4.93 25.87 24.19
CA SER A 282 5.04 26.95 25.19
C SER A 282 4.05 26.86 26.36
N LYS A 283 3.53 25.67 26.69
CA LYS A 283 2.51 25.45 27.73
C LYS A 283 3.06 24.86 29.03
N THR A 284 4.37 24.75 29.21
CA THR A 284 4.94 24.05 30.37
C THR A 284 5.99 24.91 31.05
N CYS A 285 5.69 25.31 32.29
CA CYS A 285 6.66 25.87 33.23
C CYS A 285 7.26 24.70 34.03
N GLU A 286 8.58 24.53 33.98
CA GLU A 286 9.28 23.44 34.69
C GLU A 286 9.00 23.45 36.19
N THR A 287 8.92 24.63 36.82
CA THR A 287 8.60 24.76 38.25
C THR A 287 7.16 24.32 38.55
N CYS A 288 6.22 24.62 37.66
CA CYS A 288 4.84 24.16 37.78
C CYS A 288 4.70 22.66 37.55
N GLU A 289 5.39 22.09 36.54
CA GLU A 289 5.37 20.64 36.27
C GLU A 289 6.04 19.85 37.40
N TYR A 290 7.13 20.36 37.97
CA TYR A 290 7.83 19.76 39.08
C TYR A 290 6.90 19.55 40.29
N HIS A 291 6.18 20.60 40.72
CA HIS A 291 5.26 20.51 41.85
C HIS A 291 3.95 19.80 41.52
N GLN A 292 3.43 19.90 40.28
CA GLN A 292 2.23 19.16 39.85
C GLN A 292 2.46 17.64 39.81
N SER A 293 3.64 17.19 39.34
CA SER A 293 4.00 15.77 39.32
C SER A 293 4.05 15.15 40.72
N ARG A 294 4.30 15.98 41.74
CA ARG A 294 4.36 15.61 43.15
C ARG A 294 3.09 15.92 43.95
N LYS A 295 2.07 16.48 43.30
CA LYS A 295 0.83 16.98 43.93
C LYS A 295 1.08 17.96 45.08
N GLU A 296 2.13 18.75 44.97
CA GLU A 296 2.48 19.80 45.92
C GLU A 296 1.87 21.14 45.48
N THR A 297 1.62 22.02 46.45
CA THR A 297 1.25 23.40 46.15
C THR A 297 2.44 24.14 45.54
N VAL A 298 2.24 24.73 44.36
CA VAL A 298 3.29 25.45 43.64
C VAL A 298 3.66 26.72 44.45
N PRO A 299 4.94 26.90 44.83
CA PRO A 299 5.40 28.11 45.50
C PRO A 299 5.23 29.37 44.63
N GLU A 300 5.08 30.51 45.28
CA GLU A 300 5.05 31.81 44.61
C GLU A 300 6.39 32.05 43.91
N HIS A 301 6.36 32.15 42.59
CA HIS A 301 7.52 32.39 41.75
C HIS A 301 7.11 33.29 40.58
N ASP A 302 8.11 33.92 39.95
CA ASP A 302 7.92 34.75 38.76
C ASP A 302 7.57 33.85 37.56
N CYS A 303 6.30 33.46 37.51
CA CYS A 303 5.73 32.59 36.50
C CYS A 303 4.98 33.44 35.48
N GLN A 304 5.30 33.29 34.19
CA GLN A 304 4.51 33.91 33.12
C GLN A 304 3.06 33.39 33.04
N LEU A 305 2.69 32.37 33.83
CA LEU A 305 1.31 31.86 33.98
C LEU A 305 0.51 32.52 35.12
N ASN A 306 1.14 33.35 35.97
CA ASN A 306 0.46 34.00 37.10
C ASN A 306 -0.18 35.33 36.68
N TRP A 307 -1.28 35.26 35.91
CA TRP A 307 -2.04 36.44 35.50
C TRP A 307 -3.47 36.44 36.09
N HIS A 308 -3.85 37.55 36.71
CA HIS A 308 -5.00 37.67 37.63
C HIS A 308 -6.26 38.21 36.91
N ARG A 309 -6.59 37.65 35.74
CA ARG A 309 -7.84 37.94 34.99
C ARG A 309 -8.55 36.66 34.55
N SER A 310 -9.82 36.77 34.16
CA SER A 310 -10.73 35.64 33.95
C SER A 310 -10.25 34.68 32.84
N SER A 311 -10.51 33.38 33.05
CA SER A 311 -10.02 32.26 32.22
C SER A 311 -10.35 32.38 30.72
N LYS A 312 -11.47 33.03 30.34
CA LYS A 312 -11.85 33.22 28.93
C LYS A 312 -11.09 34.35 28.21
N ALA A 313 -10.69 35.40 28.93
CA ALA A 313 -9.90 36.49 28.34
C ALA A 313 -8.43 36.06 28.17
N MET A 314 -7.93 35.26 29.12
CA MET A 314 -6.59 34.67 29.08
C MET A 314 -6.40 33.71 27.89
N GLU A 315 -7.41 32.90 27.57
CA GLU A 315 -7.34 31.97 26.44
C GLU A 315 -7.25 32.70 25.08
N ALA A 316 -7.94 33.84 24.94
CA ALA A 316 -7.94 34.66 23.73
C ALA A 316 -6.65 35.50 23.58
N ASP A 317 -6.23 36.21 24.63
CA ASP A 317 -5.01 37.06 24.58
C ASP A 317 -3.73 36.21 24.49
N MET A 318 -3.72 35.04 25.13
CA MET A 318 -2.59 34.11 25.04
C MET A 318 -2.62 33.33 23.72
N ALA A 319 -3.79 33.01 23.15
CA ALA A 319 -3.87 32.50 21.77
C ALA A 319 -3.38 33.53 20.74
N VAL A 320 -3.64 34.82 20.96
CA VAL A 320 -3.06 35.91 20.16
C VAL A 320 -1.55 35.95 20.37
N ALA A 321 -1.03 36.04 21.60
CA ALA A 321 0.42 36.05 21.87
C ALA A 321 1.17 34.79 21.36
N MET A 322 0.59 33.59 21.50
CA MET A 322 1.11 32.33 20.96
C MET A 322 1.03 32.27 19.42
N ALA A 323 -0.01 32.87 18.82
CA ALA A 323 -0.06 33.06 17.37
C ALA A 323 1.01 34.05 16.87
N HIS A 324 1.67 34.77 17.77
CA HIS A 324 2.77 35.69 17.47
C HIS A 324 4.18 35.07 17.69
N SER A 325 4.35 34.07 18.57
CA SER A 325 5.69 33.59 18.99
C SER A 325 6.54 32.99 17.86
N TYR A 326 5.93 32.23 16.93
CA TYR A 326 6.61 31.69 15.74
C TYR A 326 5.69 31.70 14.50
N ARG A 327 5.18 32.88 14.10
CA ARG A 327 4.37 33.05 12.86
C ARG A 327 5.01 32.42 11.63
N GLU A 328 6.33 32.40 11.58
CA GLU A 328 7.13 31.83 10.49
C GLU A 328 6.84 30.33 10.31
N LEU A 329 6.70 29.55 11.39
CA LEU A 329 6.39 28.12 11.34
C LEU A 329 4.90 27.80 11.14
N GLN A 330 4.00 28.77 11.24
CA GLN A 330 2.57 28.53 10.96
C GLN A 330 2.33 28.25 9.48
N LYS A 331 3.19 28.79 8.61
CA LYS A 331 3.13 28.54 7.16
C LYS A 331 3.61 27.14 6.85
N ASP A 332 2.84 26.42 6.03
CA ASP A 332 3.18 25.05 5.65
C ASP A 332 4.45 25.00 4.78
N GLU A 333 4.65 26.00 3.91
CA GLU A 333 5.83 26.05 3.05
C GLU A 333 7.14 26.17 3.83
N THR A 334 7.16 26.96 4.91
CA THR A 334 8.32 27.11 5.81
C THR A 334 8.68 25.80 6.50
N ARG A 335 7.68 25.08 7.04
CA ARG A 335 7.90 23.77 7.66
C ARG A 335 8.40 22.74 6.65
N GLN A 336 7.82 22.73 5.45
CA GLN A 336 8.27 21.85 4.37
C GLN A 336 9.68 22.20 3.87
N TYR A 337 10.08 23.47 3.89
CA TYR A 337 11.43 23.89 3.54
C TYR A 337 12.44 23.41 4.59
N ILE A 338 12.21 23.69 5.87
CA ILE A 338 13.08 23.23 6.97
C ILE A 338 13.18 21.69 6.96
N LEU A 339 12.06 20.99 6.77
CA LEU A 339 12.04 19.53 6.64
C LEU A 339 12.89 19.05 5.46
N ARG A 340 12.86 19.75 4.31
CA ARG A 340 13.75 19.42 3.19
C ARG A 340 15.22 19.63 3.52
N CYS A 341 15.57 20.70 4.22
CA CYS A 341 16.95 20.93 4.67
C CYS A 341 17.46 19.78 5.56
N PHE A 342 16.65 19.31 6.52
CA PHE A 342 16.97 18.12 7.31
C PHE A 342 17.18 16.89 6.42
N MET A 343 16.30 16.64 5.46
CA MET A 343 16.42 15.47 4.58
C MET A 343 17.63 15.55 3.63
N TYR A 344 17.98 16.75 3.15
CA TYR A 344 19.18 16.94 2.33
C TYR A 344 20.44 16.73 3.17
N ALA A 345 20.47 17.21 4.41
CA ALA A 345 21.60 17.00 5.31
C ALA A 345 21.87 15.51 5.57
N ILE A 346 20.80 14.72 5.72
CA ILE A 346 20.89 13.27 5.91
C ILE A 346 21.30 12.55 4.62
N LYS A 347 20.69 12.89 3.48
CA LYS A 347 20.95 12.20 2.20
C LYS A 347 22.28 12.57 1.55
N GLY A 348 22.80 13.77 1.84
CA GLY A 348 24.03 14.28 1.26
C GLY A 348 25.28 13.93 2.06
N GLY A 349 25.19 13.12 3.12
CA GLY A 349 26.35 12.63 3.86
C GLY A 349 26.63 11.16 3.53
N GLU A 350 27.88 10.84 3.19
CA GLU A 350 28.31 9.45 2.96
C GLU A 350 28.78 8.79 4.26
N THR A 351 29.30 9.59 5.21
CA THR A 351 29.76 9.16 6.53
C THR A 351 28.94 9.80 7.65
N GLU A 352 29.04 9.23 8.86
CA GLU A 352 28.45 9.84 10.07
C GLU A 352 28.93 11.27 10.30
N ASP A 353 30.22 11.52 10.06
CA ASP A 353 30.81 12.85 10.23
C ASP A 353 30.23 13.84 9.20
N ASP A 354 29.97 13.40 7.97
CA ASP A 354 29.32 14.23 6.95
C ASP A 354 27.88 14.59 7.34
N ILE A 355 27.11 13.62 7.82
CA ILE A 355 25.72 13.84 8.26
C ILE A 355 25.70 14.81 9.44
N LYS A 356 26.59 14.61 10.42
CA LYS A 356 26.72 15.51 11.57
C LYS A 356 27.06 16.93 11.12
N CYS A 357 28.07 17.08 10.27
CA CYS A 357 28.49 18.37 9.74
C CYS A 357 27.35 19.06 8.97
N ASN A 358 26.63 18.31 8.13
CA ASN A 358 25.47 18.80 7.39
C ASN A 358 24.30 19.24 8.30
N LEU A 359 24.02 18.48 9.37
CA LEU A 359 22.98 18.82 10.34
C LEU A 359 23.35 20.08 11.14
N GLU A 360 24.60 20.23 11.56
CA GLU A 360 25.10 21.43 12.26
C GLU A 360 25.02 22.69 11.37
N ARG A 361 25.18 22.52 10.06
CA ARG A 361 25.08 23.61 9.04
C ARG A 361 23.64 24.05 8.76
N MET A 362 22.66 23.20 9.04
CA MET A 362 21.26 23.46 8.69
C MET A 362 20.68 24.68 9.42
N VAL A 363 20.94 24.83 10.72
CA VAL A 363 20.41 25.97 11.49
C VAL A 363 21.06 27.28 11.03
N PRO A 364 22.39 27.41 10.93
CA PRO A 364 23.01 28.60 10.32
C PRO A 364 22.43 28.95 8.94
N HIS A 365 22.24 27.95 8.07
CA HIS A 365 21.68 28.13 6.72
C HIS A 365 20.28 28.77 6.72
N VAL A 366 19.34 28.28 7.54
CA VAL A 366 17.96 28.83 7.53
C VAL A 366 17.86 30.23 8.17
N PHE A 367 18.93 30.68 8.85
CA PHE A 367 19.09 32.02 9.43
C PHE A 367 20.10 32.90 8.63
N CYS A 368 20.43 32.53 7.38
CA CYS A 368 21.34 33.27 6.49
C CYS A 368 22.76 33.48 7.06
N SER A 369 23.22 32.58 7.91
CA SER A 369 24.58 32.57 8.45
C SER A 369 25.43 31.53 7.71
N HIS A 370 26.12 31.97 6.65
CA HIS A 370 26.94 31.10 5.77
C HIS A 370 28.45 31.17 6.08
N GLU A 371 28.86 31.92 7.11
CA GLU A 371 30.25 32.37 7.34
C GLU A 371 31.27 31.29 7.78
N LYS A 372 30.90 30.02 7.92
CA LYS A 372 31.78 29.01 8.57
C LYS A 372 32.05 27.73 7.79
N TYR A 373 31.45 27.54 6.62
CA TYR A 373 31.46 26.23 5.96
C TYR A 373 31.48 26.39 4.43
N GLU A 374 32.65 26.19 3.83
CA GLU A 374 32.83 26.13 2.37
C GLU A 374 32.38 24.75 1.83
N ASP A 375 31.97 24.69 0.56
CA ASP A 375 31.61 23.51 -0.25
C ASP A 375 30.44 22.65 0.27
N VAL A 376 29.20 23.07 -0.02
CA VAL A 376 27.99 22.27 0.26
C VAL A 376 27.09 22.14 -0.97
N ASP A 377 26.98 20.93 -1.52
CA ASP A 377 26.25 20.64 -2.77
C ASP A 377 24.76 21.00 -2.75
N TRP A 378 24.14 21.12 -1.57
CA TRP A 378 22.72 21.45 -1.45
C TRP A 378 22.43 22.94 -1.19
N CYS A 379 23.46 23.77 -0.93
CA CYS A 379 23.30 25.19 -0.65
C CYS A 379 23.51 26.03 -1.92
N THR A 380 22.43 26.57 -2.49
CA THR A 380 22.55 27.44 -3.69
C THR A 380 23.13 28.82 -3.40
N TYR A 381 23.36 29.18 -2.13
CA TYR A 381 24.04 30.43 -1.78
C TYR A 381 25.49 30.42 -2.26
N ASP A 382 26.17 29.28 -2.12
CA ASP A 382 27.59 29.14 -2.48
C ASP A 382 27.82 29.20 -3.99
N THR A 383 26.76 28.97 -4.79
CA THR A 383 26.81 29.00 -6.26
C THR A 383 26.35 30.33 -6.86
N ASP A 384 25.43 31.06 -6.21
CA ASP A 384 24.94 32.38 -6.67
C ASP A 384 24.48 33.24 -5.46
N PRO A 385 25.42 33.87 -4.73
CA PRO A 385 25.11 34.70 -3.56
C PRO A 385 24.26 35.93 -3.91
N GLU A 386 24.46 36.51 -5.10
CA GLU A 386 23.83 37.77 -5.49
C GLU A 386 22.33 37.62 -5.78
N ASN A 387 21.89 36.47 -6.30
CA ASN A 387 20.48 36.19 -6.59
C ASN A 387 19.83 35.21 -5.59
N PHE A 388 20.55 34.82 -4.54
CA PHE A 388 20.04 33.84 -3.59
C PHE A 388 18.74 34.31 -2.92
N LYS A 389 17.68 33.52 -3.12
CA LYS A 389 16.38 33.70 -2.46
C LYS A 389 15.86 32.35 -2.01
N TYR A 390 15.33 32.31 -0.80
CA TYR A 390 14.69 31.11 -0.27
C TYR A 390 13.36 30.85 -1.00
N LYS A 391 13.36 29.96 -2.00
CA LYS A 391 12.20 29.67 -2.88
C LYS A 391 10.89 29.32 -2.16
N SER A 392 10.97 28.77 -0.95
CA SER A 392 9.80 28.29 -0.19
C SER A 392 9.66 28.93 1.18
N MET A 393 10.40 30.02 1.43
CA MET A 393 10.27 30.82 2.65
C MET A 393 9.45 32.08 2.40
N PRO A 394 8.78 32.63 3.43
CA PRO A 394 7.98 33.82 3.29
C PRO A 394 8.82 35.00 2.79
N ASN A 395 8.41 35.60 1.67
CA ASN A 395 9.10 36.73 1.03
C ASN A 395 10.55 36.43 0.63
N GLY A 396 10.95 35.16 0.55
CA GLY A 396 12.33 34.76 0.24
C GLY A 396 13.35 35.16 1.31
N LYS A 397 12.92 35.45 2.54
CA LYS A 397 13.76 35.92 3.65
C LYS A 397 14.12 34.77 4.62
N PRO A 398 15.26 34.87 5.32
CA PRO A 398 15.63 33.92 6.36
C PRO A 398 14.74 34.04 7.61
N LEU A 399 14.82 33.03 8.47
CA LEU A 399 14.26 33.10 9.83
C LEU A 399 15.03 34.11 10.67
N THR A 400 14.35 34.75 11.62
CA THR A 400 14.97 35.80 12.46
C THR A 400 14.77 35.60 13.97
N SER A 401 13.98 34.61 14.40
CA SER A 401 13.70 34.40 15.83
C SER A 401 14.80 33.61 16.54
N ASP A 402 15.46 34.24 17.51
CA ASP A 402 16.50 33.60 18.34
C ASP A 402 15.96 32.41 19.17
N GLY A 403 14.71 32.50 19.65
CA GLY A 403 14.05 31.38 20.33
C GLY A 403 13.85 30.17 19.42
N LEU A 404 13.47 30.43 18.15
CA LEU A 404 13.31 29.38 17.14
C LEU A 404 14.66 28.76 16.77
N LYS A 405 15.72 29.58 16.73
CA LYS A 405 17.09 29.13 16.48
C LYS A 405 17.54 28.11 17.54
N GLU A 406 17.30 28.40 18.82
CA GLU A 406 17.62 27.46 19.90
C GLU A 406 16.79 26.18 19.87
N GLU A 407 15.50 26.26 19.55
CA GLU A 407 14.65 25.08 19.40
C GLU A 407 15.10 24.18 18.23
N LEU A 408 15.48 24.76 17.09
CA LEU A 408 16.03 24.02 15.95
C LEU A 408 17.42 23.44 16.27
N ASN A 409 18.28 24.17 16.99
CA ASN A 409 19.56 23.65 17.48
C ASN A 409 19.38 22.49 18.46
N SER A 410 18.36 22.53 19.31
CA SER A 410 18.00 21.41 20.20
C SER A 410 17.57 20.18 19.40
N LEU A 411 16.77 20.37 18.35
CA LEU A 411 16.36 19.29 17.44
C LEU A 411 17.57 18.70 16.70
N VAL A 412 18.47 19.54 16.17
CA VAL A 412 19.71 19.10 15.52
C VAL A 412 20.59 18.30 16.49
N ARG A 413 20.80 18.80 17.71
CA ARG A 413 21.54 18.06 18.75
C ARG A 413 20.94 16.69 19.03
N LYS A 414 19.60 16.61 19.11
CA LYS A 414 18.90 15.32 19.27
C LYS A 414 19.14 14.39 18.07
N MET A 415 19.14 14.91 16.85
CA MET A 415 19.41 14.09 15.66
C MET A 415 20.86 13.63 15.61
N ILE A 416 21.82 14.49 15.93
CA ILE A 416 23.25 14.13 16.03
C ILE A 416 23.45 13.07 17.13
N SER A 417 22.70 13.12 18.24
CA SER A 417 22.75 12.06 19.25
C SER A 417 22.24 10.70 18.76
N MET A 418 21.50 10.67 17.64
CA MET A 418 20.97 9.48 16.98
C MET A 418 21.69 9.19 15.65
N ASN A 419 22.85 9.80 15.40
CA ASN A 419 23.49 9.84 14.08
C ASN A 419 23.82 8.44 13.52
N GLU A 420 24.30 7.54 14.38
CA GLU A 420 24.56 6.13 14.04
C GLU A 420 23.31 5.42 13.49
N SER A 421 22.11 5.73 14.01
CA SER A 421 20.85 5.17 13.50
C SER A 421 20.35 5.89 12.24
N ILE A 422 20.81 7.11 11.97
CA ILE A 422 20.39 7.94 10.84
C ILE A 422 21.26 7.67 9.60
N SER A 423 22.53 7.31 9.77
CA SER A 423 23.44 6.89 8.69
C SER A 423 23.00 5.55 8.07
N GLU A 424 22.36 4.67 8.86
CA GLU A 424 21.94 3.34 8.41
C GLU A 424 20.45 3.24 8.01
N LEU A 425 19.79 4.34 7.62
CA LEU A 425 18.35 4.30 7.36
C LEU A 425 17.97 3.44 6.15
N GLY A 426 16.98 2.57 6.36
CA GLY A 426 16.35 1.76 5.34
C GLY A 426 15.22 2.48 4.61
N SER A 427 14.59 1.78 3.66
CA SER A 427 13.40 2.28 2.95
C SER A 427 12.37 1.18 2.79
N THR A 428 11.10 1.50 3.06
CA THR A 428 9.93 0.65 2.79
C THR A 428 9.15 1.11 1.55
N GLN A 429 9.72 1.99 0.72
CA GLN A 429 9.02 2.60 -0.43
C GLN A 429 8.51 1.57 -1.44
N ALA A 430 9.23 0.47 -1.62
CA ALA A 430 8.80 -0.63 -2.48
C ALA A 430 7.52 -1.29 -1.94
N ASN A 431 7.45 -1.53 -0.62
CA ASN A 431 6.25 -2.08 0.00
C ASN A 431 5.10 -1.07 -0.02
N GLU A 432 5.35 0.23 0.20
CA GLU A 432 4.31 1.26 0.08
C GLU A 432 3.70 1.25 -1.33
N SER A 433 4.54 1.13 -2.36
CA SER A 433 4.12 1.05 -3.77
C SER A 433 3.31 -0.23 -4.03
N PHE A 434 3.77 -1.37 -3.51
CA PHE A 434 3.03 -2.64 -3.59
C PHE A 434 1.67 -2.55 -2.87
N ASN A 435 1.62 -2.02 -1.66
CA ASN A 435 0.40 -1.87 -0.87
C ASN A 435 -0.60 -0.92 -1.56
N GLN A 436 -0.11 0.11 -2.26
CA GLN A 436 -0.94 0.96 -3.13
C GLN A 436 -1.51 0.16 -4.30
N LEU A 437 -0.69 -0.62 -5.01
CA LEU A 437 -1.16 -1.49 -6.10
C LEU A 437 -2.24 -2.46 -5.62
N VAL A 438 -2.03 -3.15 -4.50
CA VAL A 438 -3.02 -4.05 -3.89
C VAL A 438 -4.31 -3.30 -3.58
N SER A 439 -4.23 -2.06 -3.10
CA SER A 439 -5.42 -1.27 -2.79
C SER A 439 -6.29 -0.90 -4.01
N VAL A 440 -5.68 -0.84 -5.20
CA VAL A 440 -6.38 -0.61 -6.48
C VAL A 440 -6.96 -1.91 -7.01
N LYS A 441 -6.21 -3.02 -6.93
CA LYS A 441 -6.63 -4.35 -7.39
C LYS A 441 -7.65 -5.02 -6.47
N ALA A 442 -7.63 -4.72 -5.18
CA ALA A 442 -8.53 -5.25 -4.16
C ALA A 442 -9.20 -4.09 -3.42
N HIS A 443 -10.06 -3.35 -4.13
CA HIS A 443 -10.65 -2.10 -3.66
C HIS A 443 -11.16 -2.18 -2.20
N LYS A 444 -10.63 -1.27 -1.37
CA LYS A 444 -10.89 -1.14 0.07
C LYS A 444 -12.38 -0.97 0.42
N ALA A 445 -13.21 -0.50 -0.52
CA ALA A 445 -14.64 -0.25 -0.31
C ALA A 445 -15.59 -1.31 -0.91
N ARG A 446 -15.14 -2.16 -1.85
CA ARG A 446 -16.08 -2.82 -2.80
C ARG A 446 -16.57 -4.23 -2.45
N TYR A 447 -16.22 -4.82 -1.30
CA TYR A 447 -16.95 -6.01 -0.82
C TYR A 447 -18.13 -5.68 0.10
N LEU A 448 -18.21 -4.47 0.66
CA LEU A 448 -19.25 -4.11 1.63
C LEU A 448 -20.53 -3.53 1.00
N GLN A 449 -20.63 -3.46 -0.33
CA GLN A 449 -21.83 -2.97 -1.02
C GLN A 449 -22.64 -4.05 -1.74
N GLN A 450 -22.22 -5.31 -1.74
CA GLN A 450 -22.95 -6.40 -2.43
C GLN A 450 -23.74 -7.35 -1.52
N TYR A 451 -23.70 -7.18 -0.21
CA TYR A 451 -24.33 -8.14 0.71
C TYR A 451 -25.22 -7.52 1.80
N SER A 452 -25.60 -6.24 1.69
CA SER A 452 -26.61 -5.63 2.54
C SER A 452 -28.00 -5.48 1.90
N GLN A 453 -28.20 -5.97 0.66
CA GLN A 453 -29.50 -5.86 -0.04
C GLN A 453 -30.19 -7.20 -0.37
N SER A 454 -29.62 -8.34 0.00
CA SER A 454 -30.26 -9.66 -0.20
C SER A 454 -30.83 -10.29 1.08
N ALA A 455 -31.00 -9.48 2.14
CA ALA A 455 -31.69 -9.91 3.37
C ALA A 455 -33.13 -9.40 3.48
N ASN A 456 -33.67 -8.71 2.47
CA ASN A 456 -35.09 -8.32 2.40
C ASN A 456 -35.51 -8.13 0.93
N ALA A 457 -35.92 -9.22 0.27
CA ALA A 457 -36.89 -9.25 -0.82
C ALA A 457 -37.33 -10.70 -1.06
#